data_AF-A0A962UQF0-F1
#
_entry.id   AF-A0A962UQF0-F1
#
_cell.length_a   1.000
_cell.length_b   1.000
_cell.length_c   1.000
_cell.angle_alpha   90.00
_cell.angle_beta   90.00
_cell.angle_gamma   90.00
#
_symmetry.space_group_name_H-M   'P 1'
#
loop_
_entity.id
_entity.type
_entity.pdbx_description
1 polymer ?
#
loop_
_entity_poly.entity_id
_entity_poly.type
_entity_poly.pdbx_seq_one_letter_code
_entity_poly.pdbx_strand_id
1 'polypeptide(L)'
;FFKWIKQNLKIRRFLGRSENAVRSQIYIALITYLLLYLYRQTQAIEDSFALCLVTLKTALFQRPETDYRVAKRRKRERDALLAQQPQLAF
;
A
#
# COMPACT_ATOMS: atom_id res chain seq x y z
N PHE A 1 14.52 4.29 17.42
CA PHE A 1 14.59 5.17 16.22
C PHE A 1 15.59 4.69 15.17
N PHE A 2 16.90 5.00 15.27
CA PHE A 2 17.89 4.69 14.22
C PHE A 2 18.03 3.20 13.88
N LYS A 3 17.87 2.30 14.86
CA LYS A 3 17.85 0.84 14.65
C LYS A 3 16.71 0.43 13.71
N TRP A 4 15.51 0.96 13.95
CA TRP A 4 14.32 0.65 13.16
C TRP A 4 14.42 1.20 11.74
N ILE A 5 14.91 2.44 11.58
CA ILE A 5 15.18 3.05 10.27
C ILE A 5 16.16 2.18 9.46
N LYS A 6 17.29 1.79 10.08
CA LYS A 6 18.28 0.90 9.44
C LYS A 6 17.71 -0.47 9.04
N GLN A 7 16.80 -1.03 9.83
CA GLN A 7 16.18 -2.33 9.57
C GLN A 7 15.10 -2.27 8.47
N ASN A 8 14.28 -1.22 8.45
CA ASN A 8 13.08 -1.17 7.61
C ASN A 8 13.30 -0.48 6.26
N LEU A 9 14.24 0.47 6.16
CA LEU A 9 14.45 1.15 4.89
C LEU A 9 15.20 0.34 3.86
N LYS A 10 15.77 -0.83 4.21
CA LYS A 10 16.66 -1.63 3.34
C LYS A 10 17.42 -0.71 2.37
N ILE A 11 18.30 0.15 2.90
CA ILE A 11 19.20 1.01 2.10
C ILE A 11 20.27 0.14 1.40
N ARG A 12 19.89 -1.05 0.91
CA ARG A 12 20.73 -2.02 0.21
C ARG A 12 20.98 -1.60 -1.24
N ARG A 13 20.18 -0.66 -1.77
CA ARG A 13 20.42 0.00 -3.05
C ARG A 13 20.01 1.47 -2.91
N PHE A 14 21.00 2.35 -2.83
CA PHE A 14 20.75 3.77 -3.00
C PHE A 14 20.17 3.98 -4.40
N LEU A 15 19.05 4.70 -4.50
CA LEU A 15 18.42 5.05 -5.79
C LEU A 15 19.31 5.99 -6.63
N GLY A 16 20.36 6.54 -6.02
CA GLY A 16 21.43 7.31 -6.65
C GLY A 16 22.58 7.49 -5.66
N ARG A 17 23.81 7.65 -6.16
CA ARG A 17 25.03 7.83 -5.34
C ARG A 17 25.41 9.29 -5.11
N SER A 18 24.67 10.24 -5.68
CA SER A 18 24.91 11.66 -5.44
C SER A 18 24.52 12.03 -4.01
N GLU A 19 25.20 13.02 -3.45
CA GLU A 19 24.93 13.51 -2.11
C GLU A 19 23.45 13.90 -1.92
N ASN A 20 22.87 14.58 -2.92
CA ASN A 20 21.46 14.94 -2.92
C ASN A 20 20.54 13.72 -2.89
N ALA A 21 20.85 12.66 -3.66
CA ALA A 21 20.06 11.44 -3.65
C ALA A 21 20.09 10.74 -2.28
N VAL A 22 21.23 10.77 -1.60
CA VAL A 22 21.37 10.23 -0.24
C VAL A 22 20.60 11.08 0.77
N ARG A 23 20.73 12.41 0.73
CA ARG A 23 19.99 13.34 1.59
C ARG A 23 18.48 13.16 1.42
N SER A 24 17.98 13.10 0.19
CA SER A 24 16.56 12.85 -0.10
C SER A 24 16.08 11.51 0.46
N GLN A 25 16.87 10.44 0.34
CA GLN A 25 16.50 9.14 0.91
C GLN A 25 16.38 9.19 2.44
N ILE A 26 17.29 9.91 3.11
CA ILE A 26 17.22 10.12 4.55
C ILE A 26 15.95 10.92 4.93
N TYR A 27 15.63 12.00 4.20
CA TYR A 27 14.41 12.76 4.47
C TYR A 27 13.14 11.92 4.27
N ILE A 28 13.06 11.14 3.20
CA ILE A 28 11.93 10.21 2.96
C ILE A 28 11.82 9.19 4.10
N ALA A 29 12.95 8.67 4.59
CA ALA A 29 12.99 7.75 5.72
C ALA A 29 12.37 8.34 6.99
N LEU A 30 12.77 9.58 7.30
CA LEU A 30 12.33 10.32 8.47
C LEU A 30 10.84 10.64 8.39
N ILE A 31 10.37 11.15 7.25
CA ILE A 31 8.96 11.47 7.01
C ILE A 31 8.11 10.20 7.16
N THR A 32 8.53 9.08 6.54
CA THR A 32 7.82 7.80 6.64
C THR A 32 7.71 7.32 8.09
N TYR A 33 8.79 7.44 8.87
CA TYR A 33 8.78 7.07 10.29
C TYR A 33 7.81 7.94 11.10
N LEU A 34 7.85 9.25 10.91
CA LEU A 34 6.97 10.19 11.63
C LEU A 34 5.50 9.93 11.30
N LEU A 35 5.17 9.69 10.03
CA LEU A 35 3.81 9.36 9.61
C LEU A 35 3.32 8.06 10.25
N LEU A 36 4.16 7.02 10.31
CA LEU A 36 3.81 5.76 10.98
C LEU A 36 3.63 5.94 12.49
N TYR A 37 4.47 6.75 13.12
CA TYR A 37 4.35 7.05 14.54
C TYR A 37 3.04 7.78 14.84
N LEU A 38 2.71 8.82 14.06
CA LEU A 38 1.45 9.56 14.19
C LEU A 38 0.25 8.66 13.93
N TYR A 39 0.29 7.83 12.89
CA TYR A 39 -0.79 6.89 12.57
C TYR A 39 -1.06 5.90 13.71
N ARG A 40 -0.01 5.36 14.32
CA ARG A 40 -0.16 4.50 15.51
C ARG A 40 -0.77 5.24 16.68
N GLN A 41 -0.33 6.47 16.91
CA GLN A 41 -0.82 7.30 18.00
C GLN A 41 -2.30 7.66 17.83
N THR A 42 -2.74 7.98 16.61
CA THR A 42 -4.12 8.37 16.33
C THR A 42 -5.10 7.20 16.32
N GLN A 43 -4.66 6.01 15.91
CA GLN A 43 -5.51 4.83 15.81
C GLN A 43 -5.47 3.93 17.07
N ALA A 44 -4.70 4.30 18.10
CA ALA A 44 -4.47 3.50 19.31
C ALA A 44 -4.06 2.03 18.99
N ILE A 45 -3.30 1.82 17.91
CA ILE A 45 -2.93 0.49 17.43
C ILE A 45 -1.70 -0.03 18.19
N GLU A 46 -1.86 -1.18 18.85
CA GLU A 46 -0.78 -1.89 19.54
C GLU A 46 0.09 -2.75 18.60
N ASP A 47 -0.36 -3.01 17.36
CA ASP A 47 0.33 -3.86 16.38
C ASP A 47 1.80 -3.50 16.17
N SER A 48 2.64 -4.46 15.79
CA SER A 48 4.05 -4.18 15.47
C SER A 48 4.21 -3.12 14.36
N PHE A 49 5.23 -2.26 14.46
CA PHE A 49 5.56 -1.26 13.42
C PHE A 49 5.74 -1.89 12.03
N ALA A 50 6.18 -3.15 11.97
CA ALA A 50 6.33 -3.88 10.71
C ALA A 50 4.97 -4.14 10.05
N LEU A 51 3.96 -4.53 10.83
CA LEU A 51 2.60 -4.76 10.34
C LEU A 51 1.99 -3.45 9.84
N CYS A 52 2.15 -2.38 10.62
CA CYS A 52 1.71 -1.04 10.23
C CYS A 52 2.33 -0.56 8.90
N LEU A 53 3.62 -0.82 8.69
CA LEU A 53 4.30 -0.57 7.41
C LEU A 53 3.72 -1.38 6.25
N VAL A 54 3.41 -2.65 6.47
CA VAL A 54 2.81 -3.53 5.45
C VAL A 54 1.41 -3.03 5.10
N THR A 55 0.59 -2.72 6.10
CA THR A 55 -0.75 -2.15 5.92
C THR A 55 -0.69 -0.84 5.15
N LEU A 56 0.23 0.06 5.48
CA LEU A 56 0.41 1.31 4.73
C LEU A 56 0.77 1.03 3.26
N LYS A 57 1.73 0.12 3.02
CA LYS A 57 2.15 -0.24 1.65
C LYS A 57 1.02 -0.84 0.83
N THR A 58 0.18 -1.69 1.41
CA THR A 58 -0.95 -2.30 0.70
C THR A 58 -2.09 -1.31 0.52
N ALA A 59 -2.39 -0.49 1.53
CA ALA A 59 -3.44 0.51 1.49
C ALA A 59 -3.16 1.67 0.52
N LEU A 60 -1.90 2.10 0.37
CA LEU A 60 -1.52 3.21 -0.52
C LEU A 60 -1.89 2.96 -2.00
N PHE A 61 -1.97 1.70 -2.42
CA PHE A 61 -2.33 1.33 -3.78
C PHE A 61 -3.77 0.82 -3.92
N GLN A 62 -4.53 0.73 -2.81
CA GLN A 62 -5.94 0.39 -2.89
C GLN A 62 -6.70 1.54 -3.54
N ARG A 63 -7.47 1.22 -4.59
CA ARG A 63 -8.32 2.18 -5.31
C ARG A 63 -9.77 1.72 -5.25
N PRO A 64 -10.42 1.80 -4.08
CA PRO A 64 -11.72 1.17 -3.84
C PRO A 64 -12.78 1.58 -4.85
N GLU A 65 -12.80 2.85 -5.27
CA GLU A 65 -13.74 3.33 -6.30
C GLU A 65 -13.47 2.73 -7.68
N THR A 66 -12.20 2.64 -8.07
CA THR A 66 -11.83 2.08 -9.38
C THR A 66 -12.10 0.58 -9.40
N ASP A 67 -11.72 -0.11 -8.34
CA ASP A 67 -11.93 -1.55 -8.17
C ASP A 67 -13.43 -1.88 -8.16
N TYR A 68 -14.23 -1.08 -7.44
CA TYR A 68 -15.69 -1.21 -7.44
C TYR A 68 -16.28 -1.00 -8.84
N ARG A 69 -15.85 0.05 -9.57
CA ARG A 69 -16.33 0.32 -10.93
C ARG A 69 -16.00 -0.83 -11.88
N VAL A 70 -14.79 -1.38 -11.81
CA VAL A 70 -14.37 -2.53 -12.62
C VAL A 70 -15.17 -3.78 -12.25
N ALA A 71 -15.34 -4.07 -10.96
CA ALA A 71 -16.13 -5.21 -10.48
C ALA A 71 -17.60 -5.12 -10.92
N LYS A 72 -18.20 -3.93 -10.83
CA LYS A 72 -19.57 -3.67 -11.29
C LYS A 72 -19.71 -3.88 -12.80
N ARG A 73 -18.72 -3.46 -13.60
CA ARG A 73 -18.69 -3.71 -15.04
C ARG A 73 -18.60 -5.21 -15.36
N ARG A 74 -17.68 -5.93 -14.73
CA ARG A 74 -17.53 -7.39 -14.91
C ARG A 74 -18.80 -8.15 -14.54
N LYS A 75 -19.49 -7.72 -13.48
CA LYS A 75 -20.78 -8.31 -13.09
C LYS A 75 -21.82 -8.13 -14.19
N ARG A 76 -21.97 -6.92 -14.75
CA ARG A 76 -22.89 -6.65 -15.87
C ARG A 76 -22.56 -7.47 -17.12
N GLU A 77 -21.28 -7.58 -17.47
CA GLU A 77 -20.83 -8.38 -18.61
C GLU A 77 -21.12 -9.86 -18.40
N ARG A 78 -20.83 -10.39 -17.20
CA ARG A 78 -21.18 -11.78 -16.83
C ARG A 78 -22.68 -12.02 -16.86
N ASP A 79 -23.48 -11.14 -16.27
CA ASP A 79 -24.93 -11.28 -16.23
C ASP A 79 -25.53 -11.20 -17.65
N ALA A 80 -24.95 -10.39 -18.55
CA ALA A 80 -25.33 -10.35 -19.97
C ALA A 80 -24.93 -11.63 -20.73
N LEU A 81 -23.77 -12.22 -20.45
CA LEU A 81 -23.34 -13.49 -21.03
C LEU A 81 -24.22 -14.66 -20.58
N LEU A 82 -24.60 -14.69 -19.29
CA LEU A 82 -25.53 -15.67 -18.74
C LEU A 82 -26.94 -15.53 -19.33
N ALA A 83 -27.40 -14.30 -19.56
CA ALA A 83 -28.68 -14.04 -20.23
C ALA A 83 -28.69 -14.49 -21.71
N GLN A 84 -27.52 -14.50 -22.37
CA GLN A 84 -27.37 -14.99 -23.74
C GLN A 84 -27.21 -16.52 -23.83
N GLN A 85 -26.88 -17.20 -22.73
CA GLN A 85 -26.66 -18.65 -22.70
C GLN A 85 -27.45 -19.33 -21.55
N PRO A 86 -28.76 -19.55 -21.73
CA PRO A 86 -29.60 -20.19 -20.71
C PRO A 86 -29.21 -21.65 -20.39
N GLN A 87 -28.44 -22.31 -21.26
CA GLN A 87 -28.01 -23.71 -21.08
C GLN A 87 -26.82 -23.93 -20.13
N LEU A 88 -26.22 -22.88 -19.56
CA LEU A 88 -25.14 -22.99 -18.56
C LEU A 88 -25.59 -22.63 -17.14
N ALA A 89 -26.86 -22.27 -16.95
CA ALA A 89 -27.45 -22.00 -15.64
C ALA A 89 -27.91 -23.32 -15.00
N PHE A 90 -26.97 -24.03 -14.37
CA PHE A 90 -27.25 -25.13 -13.44
C PHE A 90 -26.88 -24.71 -12.03
#